data_AF-A0A133XG60-F1
#
_entry.id   AF-A0A133XG60-F1
#
_cell.length_a   1.000
_cell.length_b   1.000
_cell.length_c   1.000
_cell.angle_alpha   90.00
_cell.angle_beta   90.00
_cell.angle_gamma   90.00
#
_symmetry.space_group_name_H-M   'P 1'
#
loop_
_entity.id
_entity.type
_entity.pdbx_description
1 polymer ?
#
loop_
_entity_poly.entity_id
_entity_poly.type
_entity_poly.pdbx_seq_one_letter_code
_entity_poly.pdbx_strand_id
1 'polypeptide(L)'
;MERFLLGIGMLLAFWTWRAWKNSALDTCRDRLFDIRDDARRHFIAQQISLDSDVYIALRNLLNSHIRYAKKMTFPRFIATIFAVSKHEETMRNMREQLDHHLHTDDKELAKYIAQTRKASSEAMMIYIGETSAFLLFLMAISMPVYGVLRAIKITYKTLKEQHQMLVNNLSSGSLIMYKSLIIALRAIPLTVVGLAMTVPARAGVPGLEISGASMIEEFSYENSLSHCR
;
A
#
# COMPACT_ATOMS: atom_id res chain seq x y z
N MET A 1 -32.94 7.23 17.27
CA MET A 1 -32.85 7.49 15.82
C MET A 1 -31.41 7.49 15.31
N GLU A 2 -30.47 8.16 15.98
CA GLU A 2 -29.05 8.23 15.54
C GLU A 2 -28.38 6.87 15.27
N ARG A 3 -28.52 5.91 16.19
CA ARG A 3 -27.95 4.55 16.03
C ARG A 3 -28.51 3.81 14.80
N PHE A 4 -29.77 4.07 14.46
CA PHE A 4 -30.42 3.47 13.29
C PHE A 4 -29.86 4.05 11.99
N LEU A 5 -29.71 5.39 11.92
CA LEU A 5 -29.08 6.06 10.79
C LEU A 5 -27.62 5.62 10.60
N LEU A 6 -26.88 5.45 11.70
CA LEU A 6 -25.51 4.92 11.67
C LEU A 6 -25.48 3.51 11.07
N GLY A 7 -26.39 2.62 11.50
CA GLY A 7 -26.50 1.27 10.95
C GLY A 7 -26.75 1.25 9.44
N ILE A 8 -27.67 2.10 8.96
CA ILE A 8 -27.93 2.26 7.52
C ILE A 8 -26.69 2.76 6.79
N GLY A 9 -26.00 3.76 7.35
CA GLY A 9 -24.77 4.30 6.76
C GLY A 9 -23.66 3.25 6.62
N MET A 10 -23.45 2.43 7.65
CA MET A 10 -22.49 1.33 7.60
C MET A 10 -22.86 0.27 6.55
N LEU A 11 -24.15 -0.06 6.42
CA LEU A 11 -24.62 -1.04 5.46
C LEU A 11 -24.46 -0.54 4.00
N LEU A 12 -24.76 0.74 3.76
CA LEU A 12 -24.52 1.38 2.47
C LEU A 12 -23.02 1.46 2.14
N ALA A 13 -22.18 1.84 3.11
CA ALA A 13 -20.73 1.89 2.91
C ALA A 13 -20.15 0.51 2.57
N PHE A 14 -20.61 -0.54 3.25
CA PHE A 14 -20.21 -1.92 2.95
C PHE A 14 -20.65 -2.38 1.55
N TRP A 15 -21.88 -2.03 1.16
CA TRP A 15 -22.39 -2.36 -0.17
C TRP A 15 -21.63 -1.64 -1.28
N THR A 16 -21.40 -0.34 -1.13
CA THR A 16 -20.57 0.47 -2.04
C THR A 16 -19.16 -0.08 -2.14
N TRP A 17 -18.53 -0.45 -1.02
CA TRP A 17 -17.21 -1.07 -1.00
C TRP A 17 -17.17 -2.39 -1.78
N ARG A 18 -18.19 -3.23 -1.62
CA ARG A 18 -18.29 -4.50 -2.35
C ARG A 18 -18.44 -4.27 -3.86
N ALA A 19 -19.27 -3.30 -4.26
CA ALA A 19 -19.42 -2.94 -5.67
C ALA A 19 -18.11 -2.39 -6.26
N TRP A 20 -17.43 -1.50 -5.53
CA TRP A 20 -16.12 -0.96 -5.90
C TRP A 20 -15.08 -2.06 -6.10
N LYS A 21 -14.99 -3.02 -5.17
CA LYS A 21 -14.05 -4.14 -5.27
C LYS A 21 -14.22 -4.97 -6.56
N ASN A 22 -15.46 -5.17 -7.00
CA ASN A 22 -15.73 -5.89 -8.24
C ASN A 22 -15.31 -5.05 -9.45
N SER A 23 -15.65 -3.76 -9.46
CA SER A 23 -15.24 -2.84 -10.53
C SER A 23 -13.71 -2.75 -10.65
N ALA A 24 -13.00 -2.65 -9.51
CA ALA A 24 -11.53 -2.62 -9.49
C ALA A 24 -10.91 -3.93 -10.00
N LEU A 25 -11.56 -5.08 -9.73
CA LEU A 25 -11.12 -6.37 -10.26
C LEU A 25 -11.25 -6.42 -11.78
N ASP A 26 -12.36 -5.91 -12.32
CA ASP A 26 -12.59 -5.87 -13.76
C ASP A 26 -11.58 -4.93 -14.44
N THR A 27 -11.36 -3.74 -13.89
CA THR A 27 -10.31 -2.81 -14.39
C THR A 27 -8.91 -3.44 -14.35
N CYS A 28 -8.56 -4.18 -13.29
CA CYS A 28 -7.30 -4.89 -13.20
C CYS A 28 -7.17 -5.98 -14.28
N ARG A 29 -8.25 -6.73 -14.53
CA ARG A 29 -8.28 -7.78 -15.54
C ARG A 29 -8.14 -7.22 -16.95
N ASP A 30 -8.87 -6.15 -17.26
CA ASP A 30 -8.77 -5.46 -18.55
C ASP A 30 -7.34 -4.97 -18.80
N ARG A 31 -6.72 -4.35 -17.79
CA ARG A 31 -5.33 -3.91 -17.87
C ARG A 31 -4.36 -5.07 -18.12
N LEU A 32 -4.57 -6.22 -17.49
CA LEU A 32 -3.74 -7.40 -17.70
C LEU A 32 -3.98 -8.05 -19.08
N PHE A 33 -5.21 -7.99 -19.61
CA PHE A 33 -5.51 -8.42 -20.97
C PHE A 33 -4.83 -7.51 -22.00
N ASP A 34 -4.87 -6.19 -21.81
CA ASP A 34 -4.16 -5.24 -22.66
C ASP A 34 -2.65 -5.53 -22.70
N ILE A 35 -2.03 -5.73 -21.53
CA ILE A 35 -0.59 -6.07 -21.42
C ILE A 35 -0.28 -7.38 -22.16
N ARG A 36 -1.17 -8.38 -22.10
CA ARG A 36 -1.00 -9.66 -22.80
C ARG A 36 -1.12 -9.49 -24.31
N ASP A 37 -2.07 -8.69 -24.77
CA ASP A 37 -2.29 -8.45 -26.18
C ASP A 37 -1.16 -7.58 -26.76
N ASP A 38 -0.61 -6.63 -25.98
CA ASP A 38 0.62 -5.91 -26.28
C ASP A 38 1.82 -6.84 -26.44
N ALA A 39 2.01 -7.79 -25.51
CA ALA A 39 3.07 -8.80 -25.60
C ALA A 39 2.94 -9.62 -26.90
N ARG A 40 1.73 -10.08 -27.23
CA ARG A 40 1.50 -10.80 -28.50
C ARG A 40 1.85 -9.94 -29.71
N ARG A 41 1.41 -8.67 -29.76
CA ARG A 41 1.70 -7.75 -30.86
C ARG A 41 3.20 -7.51 -31.02
N HIS A 42 3.92 -7.35 -29.91
CA HIS A 42 5.37 -7.16 -29.93
C HIS A 42 6.12 -8.36 -30.53
N PHE A 43 5.77 -9.59 -30.12
CA PHE A 43 6.39 -10.80 -30.66
C PHE A 43 6.12 -10.96 -32.17
N ILE A 44 4.88 -10.68 -32.63
CA ILE A 44 4.54 -10.69 -34.06
C ILE A 44 5.36 -9.64 -34.82
N ALA A 45 5.49 -8.43 -34.28
CA ALA A 45 6.22 -7.33 -34.91
C ALA A 45 7.72 -7.65 -35.07
N GLN A 46 8.32 -8.34 -34.10
CA GLN A 46 9.71 -8.81 -34.15
C GLN A 46 9.90 -10.10 -34.96
N GLN A 47 8.83 -10.63 -35.58
CA GLN A 47 8.83 -11.92 -36.28
C GLN A 47 9.27 -13.10 -35.41
N ILE A 48 9.07 -13.00 -34.09
CA ILE A 48 9.37 -14.08 -33.14
C ILE A 48 8.15 -15.00 -33.08
N SER A 49 8.38 -16.31 -33.16
CA SER A 49 7.29 -17.30 -33.07
C SER A 49 6.54 -17.18 -31.74
N LEU A 50 5.20 -17.24 -31.81
CA LEU A 50 4.33 -17.35 -30.64
C LEU A 50 4.40 -18.75 -30.00
N ASP A 51 5.13 -19.68 -30.60
CA ASP A 51 5.44 -20.98 -30.01
C ASP A 51 6.83 -21.00 -29.33
N SER A 52 7.51 -19.84 -29.27
CA SER A 52 8.77 -19.73 -28.53
C SER A 52 8.56 -19.93 -27.02
N ASP A 53 9.51 -20.63 -26.38
CA ASP A 53 9.45 -20.91 -24.94
C ASP A 53 9.29 -19.64 -24.10
N VAL A 54 9.98 -18.57 -24.50
CA VAL A 54 9.95 -17.26 -23.83
C VAL A 54 8.55 -16.63 -23.91
N TYR A 55 7.90 -16.67 -25.08
CA TYR A 55 6.52 -16.18 -25.20
C TYR A 55 5.55 -17.01 -24.37
N ILE A 56 5.67 -18.34 -24.43
CA ILE A 56 4.81 -19.25 -23.67
C ILE A 56 4.93 -18.98 -22.17
N ALA A 57 6.16 -18.83 -21.67
CA ALA A 57 6.44 -18.50 -20.28
C ALA A 57 5.83 -17.14 -19.88
N LEU A 58 6.02 -16.11 -20.70
CA LEU A 58 5.46 -14.77 -20.45
C LEU A 58 3.92 -14.79 -20.46
N ARG A 59 3.31 -15.50 -21.42
CA ARG A 59 1.86 -15.68 -21.51
C ARG A 59 1.32 -16.41 -20.27
N ASN A 60 2.01 -17.45 -19.81
CA ASN A 60 1.61 -18.22 -18.63
C ASN A 60 1.69 -17.37 -17.35
N LEU A 61 2.70 -16.51 -17.23
CA LEU A 61 2.80 -15.53 -16.14
C LEU A 61 1.61 -14.57 -16.13
N LEU A 62 1.30 -13.95 -17.27
CA LEU A 62 0.18 -13.00 -17.39
C LEU A 62 -1.18 -13.67 -17.14
N ASN A 63 -1.38 -14.87 -17.69
CA ASN A 63 -2.59 -15.65 -17.44
C ASN A 63 -2.73 -16.03 -15.95
N SER A 64 -1.62 -16.31 -15.27
CA SER A 64 -1.62 -16.55 -13.83
C SER A 64 -2.07 -15.30 -13.07
N HIS A 65 -1.57 -14.11 -13.42
CA HIS A 65 -2.05 -12.85 -12.82
C HIS A 65 -3.56 -12.66 -13.03
N ILE A 66 -4.07 -12.85 -14.26
CA ILE A 66 -5.50 -12.71 -14.58
C ILE A 66 -6.37 -13.70 -13.78
N ARG A 67 -5.91 -14.94 -13.62
CA ARG A 67 -6.62 -16.00 -12.89
C ARG A 67 -6.59 -15.77 -11.37
N TYR A 68 -5.45 -15.35 -10.84
CA TYR A 68 -5.24 -15.20 -9.39
C TYR A 68 -5.57 -13.80 -8.85
N ALA A 69 -5.82 -12.80 -9.69
CA ALA A 69 -6.21 -11.44 -9.29
C ALA A 69 -7.32 -11.45 -8.23
N LYS A 70 -8.42 -12.17 -8.47
CA LYS A 70 -9.55 -12.27 -7.52
C LYS A 70 -9.18 -12.87 -6.16
N LYS A 71 -8.23 -13.82 -6.14
CA LYS A 71 -7.78 -14.51 -4.93
C LYS A 71 -6.71 -13.73 -4.16
N MET A 72 -6.12 -12.72 -4.79
CA MET A 72 -5.08 -11.89 -4.21
C MET A 72 -5.70 -10.78 -3.35
N THR A 73 -5.59 -10.92 -2.04
CA THR A 73 -6.02 -9.91 -1.07
C THR A 73 -4.79 -9.30 -0.40
N PHE A 74 -4.90 -8.09 0.14
CA PHE A 74 -3.79 -7.45 0.85
C PHE A 74 -3.20 -8.32 1.98
N PRO A 75 -4.00 -8.95 2.87
CA PRO A 75 -3.43 -9.84 3.90
C PRO A 75 -2.69 -11.04 3.29
N ARG A 76 -3.21 -11.61 2.20
CA ARG A 76 -2.57 -12.74 1.52
C ARG A 76 -1.27 -12.31 0.86
N PHE A 77 -1.25 -11.13 0.23
CA PHE A 77 -0.04 -10.57 -0.37
C PHE A 77 1.07 -10.34 0.68
N ILE A 78 0.72 -9.74 1.82
CA ILE A 78 1.65 -9.54 2.94
C ILE A 78 2.12 -10.88 3.51
N ALA A 79 1.20 -11.84 3.72
CA ALA A 79 1.55 -13.19 4.17
C ALA A 79 2.50 -13.89 3.18
N THR A 80 2.27 -13.75 1.88
CA THR A 80 3.18 -14.26 0.84
C THR A 80 4.55 -13.63 0.98
N ILE A 81 4.66 -12.29 1.09
CA ILE A 81 5.96 -11.60 1.28
C ILE A 81 6.70 -12.12 2.52
N PHE A 82 6.00 -12.28 3.65
CA PHE A 82 6.61 -12.79 4.88
C PHE A 82 7.00 -14.27 4.80
N ALA A 83 6.20 -15.10 4.14
CA ALA A 83 6.53 -16.51 3.94
C ALA A 83 7.78 -16.66 3.06
N VAL A 84 7.84 -15.84 2.01
CA VAL A 84 8.93 -15.70 1.05
C VAL A 84 10.21 -15.21 1.72
N SER A 85 10.15 -14.19 2.57
CA SER A 85 11.34 -13.64 3.24
C SER A 85 11.96 -14.60 4.26
N LYS A 86 11.19 -15.55 4.80
CA LYS A 86 11.70 -16.60 5.69
C LYS A 86 12.43 -17.73 4.95
N HIS A 87 12.22 -17.88 3.65
CA HIS A 87 12.76 -18.98 2.84
C HIS A 87 13.49 -18.43 1.62
N GLU A 88 14.63 -17.77 1.86
CA GLU A 88 15.45 -17.15 0.80
C GLU A 88 15.83 -18.16 -0.30
N GLU A 89 16.08 -19.43 0.07
CA GLU A 89 16.39 -20.50 -0.90
C GLU A 89 15.19 -20.79 -1.82
N THR A 90 13.98 -20.90 -1.27
CA THR A 90 12.77 -21.10 -2.08
C THR A 90 12.55 -19.95 -3.05
N MET A 91 12.80 -18.71 -2.61
CA MET A 91 12.73 -17.54 -3.46
C MET A 91 13.76 -17.53 -4.56
N ARG A 92 15.01 -17.89 -4.23
CA ARG A 92 16.08 -17.99 -5.21
C ARG A 92 15.71 -19.04 -6.26
N ASN A 93 15.24 -20.21 -5.84
CA ASN A 93 14.83 -21.29 -6.75
C ASN A 93 13.64 -20.88 -7.64
N MET A 94 12.61 -20.23 -7.08
CA MET A 94 11.47 -19.72 -7.86
C MET A 94 11.91 -18.66 -8.88
N ARG A 95 12.82 -17.77 -8.49
CA ARG A 95 13.37 -16.74 -9.36
C ARG A 95 14.22 -17.34 -10.47
N GLU A 96 15.09 -18.29 -10.14
CA GLU A 96 15.92 -19.01 -11.10
C GLU A 96 15.08 -19.77 -12.12
N GLN A 97 14.02 -20.46 -11.69
CA GLN A 97 13.08 -21.13 -12.60
C GLN A 97 12.39 -20.13 -13.55
N LEU A 98 11.91 -19.01 -13.00
CA LEU A 98 11.25 -17.99 -13.81
C LEU A 98 12.21 -17.30 -14.78
N ASP A 99 13.42 -16.96 -14.32
CA ASP A 99 14.44 -16.29 -15.13
C ASP A 99 15.02 -17.26 -16.17
N HIS A 100 15.10 -18.57 -15.89
CA HIS A 100 15.48 -19.60 -16.87
C HIS A 100 14.50 -19.67 -18.05
N HIS A 101 13.19 -19.71 -17.79
CA HIS A 101 12.17 -19.77 -18.85
C HIS A 101 12.00 -18.44 -19.61
N LEU A 102 12.43 -17.33 -19.04
CA LEU A 102 12.36 -16.00 -19.65
C LEU A 102 13.72 -15.50 -20.16
N HIS A 103 14.73 -16.36 -20.16
CA HIS A 103 16.06 -16.03 -20.65
C HIS A 103 16.05 -15.88 -22.18
N THR A 104 16.74 -14.86 -22.68
CA THR A 104 16.95 -14.61 -24.10
C THR A 104 18.29 -13.89 -24.29
N ASP A 105 18.99 -14.24 -25.36
CA ASP A 105 20.26 -13.59 -25.74
C ASP A 105 20.02 -12.17 -26.30
N ASP A 106 18.82 -11.91 -26.82
CA ASP A 106 18.43 -10.60 -27.31
C ASP A 106 18.15 -9.62 -26.16
N LYS A 107 19.00 -8.60 -26.04
CA LYS A 107 18.91 -7.55 -25.02
C LYS A 107 17.64 -6.71 -25.13
N GLU A 108 17.15 -6.46 -26.35
CA GLU A 108 15.92 -5.67 -26.54
C GLU A 108 14.70 -6.46 -26.06
N LEU A 109 14.63 -7.73 -26.43
CA LEU A 109 13.58 -8.63 -25.96
C LEU A 109 13.62 -8.81 -24.43
N ALA A 110 14.81 -9.00 -23.84
CA ALA A 110 14.98 -9.11 -22.40
C ALA A 110 14.45 -7.86 -21.67
N LYS A 111 14.77 -6.67 -22.19
CA LYS A 111 14.28 -5.40 -21.65
C LYS A 111 12.76 -5.30 -21.77
N TYR A 112 12.18 -5.70 -22.90
CA TYR A 112 10.74 -5.73 -23.10
C TYR A 112 10.04 -6.67 -22.11
N ILE A 113 10.55 -7.90 -21.94
CA ILE A 113 10.01 -8.88 -20.98
C ILE A 113 10.04 -8.30 -19.57
N ALA A 114 11.14 -7.68 -19.15
CA ALA A 114 11.25 -7.05 -17.85
C ALA A 114 10.22 -5.91 -17.65
N GLN A 115 9.99 -5.10 -18.68
CA GLN A 115 8.96 -4.04 -18.66
C GLN A 115 7.55 -4.62 -18.54
N THR A 116 7.22 -5.66 -19.31
CA THR A 116 5.93 -6.35 -19.27
C THR A 116 5.68 -7.00 -17.90
N ARG A 117 6.69 -7.65 -17.32
CA ARG A 117 6.63 -8.19 -15.94
C ARG A 117 6.34 -7.09 -14.92
N LYS A 118 7.07 -5.97 -15.00
CA LYS A 118 6.87 -4.82 -14.10
C LYS A 118 5.46 -4.26 -14.24
N ALA A 119 4.99 -4.00 -15.46
CA ALA A 119 3.66 -3.46 -15.72
C ALA A 119 2.55 -4.38 -15.18
N SER A 120 2.68 -5.69 -15.38
CA SER A 120 1.70 -6.65 -14.86
C SER A 120 1.70 -6.72 -13.32
N SER A 121 2.88 -6.60 -12.69
CA SER A 121 3.00 -6.57 -11.23
C SER A 121 2.42 -5.27 -10.66
N GLU A 122 2.65 -4.14 -11.32
CA GLU A 122 2.09 -2.85 -10.95
C GLU A 122 0.56 -2.85 -11.02
N ALA A 123 -0.03 -3.41 -12.08
CA ALA A 123 -1.49 -3.57 -12.19
C ALA A 123 -2.08 -4.39 -11.03
N MET A 124 -1.40 -5.47 -10.62
CA MET A 124 -1.78 -6.27 -9.46
C MET A 124 -1.65 -5.49 -8.14
N MET A 125 -0.56 -4.73 -7.96
CA MET A 125 -0.33 -3.92 -6.76
C MET A 125 -1.36 -2.82 -6.57
N ILE A 126 -1.75 -2.14 -7.67
CA ILE A 126 -2.81 -1.13 -7.67
C ILE A 126 -4.12 -1.77 -7.21
N TYR A 127 -4.52 -2.90 -7.81
CA TYR A 127 -5.73 -3.63 -7.40
C TYR A 127 -5.72 -4.04 -5.93
N ILE A 128 -4.61 -4.59 -5.44
CA ILE A 128 -4.46 -5.00 -4.04
C ILE A 128 -4.60 -3.78 -3.11
N GLY A 129 -4.03 -2.63 -3.51
CA GLY A 129 -4.13 -1.37 -2.79
C GLY A 129 -5.56 -0.85 -2.71
N GLU A 130 -6.22 -0.73 -3.87
CA GLU A 130 -7.59 -0.21 -4.01
C GLU A 130 -8.64 -1.08 -3.30
N THR A 131 -8.38 -2.39 -3.19
CA THR A 131 -9.31 -3.35 -2.56
C THR A 131 -8.95 -3.69 -1.11
N SER A 132 -7.96 -3.01 -0.52
CA SER A 132 -7.60 -3.15 0.88
C SER A 132 -8.44 -2.22 1.77
N ALA A 133 -9.39 -2.81 2.50
CA ALA A 133 -10.22 -2.07 3.47
C ALA A 133 -9.36 -1.40 4.56
N PHE A 134 -8.23 -2.01 4.90
CA PHE A 134 -7.27 -1.45 5.85
C PHE A 134 -6.65 -0.14 5.34
N LEU A 135 -6.25 -0.09 4.06
CA LEU A 135 -5.70 1.12 3.47
C LEU A 135 -6.76 2.23 3.37
N LEU A 136 -8.00 1.87 3.00
CA LEU A 136 -9.10 2.84 3.03
C LEU A 136 -9.35 3.39 4.43
N PHE A 137 -9.32 2.55 5.45
CA PHE A 137 -9.50 2.97 6.84
C PHE A 137 -8.36 3.91 7.28
N LEU A 138 -7.11 3.56 6.97
CA LEU A 138 -5.96 4.43 7.23
C LEU A 138 -6.08 5.76 6.48
N MET A 139 -6.55 5.75 5.24
CA MET A 139 -6.79 6.97 4.46
C MET A 139 -7.90 7.83 5.10
N ALA A 140 -9.00 7.21 5.53
CA ALA A 140 -10.11 7.88 6.19
C ALA A 140 -9.71 8.54 7.52
N ILE A 141 -8.77 7.94 8.27
CA ILE A 141 -8.23 8.53 9.52
C ILE A 141 -7.14 9.57 9.24
N SER A 142 -6.23 9.30 8.30
CA SER A 142 -5.10 10.19 8.03
C SER A 142 -5.52 11.51 7.40
N MET A 143 -6.59 11.53 6.59
CA MET A 143 -7.11 12.74 5.95
C MET A 143 -7.54 13.84 6.96
N PRO A 144 -8.38 13.58 7.98
CA PRO A 144 -8.75 14.59 8.97
C PRO A 144 -7.55 15.01 9.83
N VAL A 145 -6.67 14.08 10.21
CA VAL A 145 -5.43 14.39 10.96
C VAL A 145 -4.57 15.36 10.15
N TYR A 146 -4.36 15.09 8.86
CA TYR A 146 -3.64 15.97 7.97
C TYR A 146 -4.32 17.34 7.83
N GLY A 147 -5.65 17.37 7.75
CA GLY A 147 -6.44 18.61 7.72
C GLY A 147 -6.22 19.48 8.96
N VAL A 148 -6.24 18.88 10.16
CA VAL A 148 -5.99 19.56 11.43
C VAL A 148 -4.56 20.10 11.50
N LEU A 149 -3.56 19.28 11.17
CA LEU A 149 -2.15 19.71 11.17
C LEU A 149 -1.91 20.87 10.20
N ARG A 150 -2.54 20.81 9.02
CA ARG A 150 -2.47 21.89 8.02
C ARG A 150 -3.15 23.16 8.54
N ALA A 151 -4.31 23.07 9.18
CA ALA A 151 -4.98 24.20 9.79
C ALA A 151 -4.12 24.86 10.88
N ILE A 152 -3.54 24.07 11.79
CA ILE A 152 -2.61 24.57 12.82
C ILE A 152 -1.43 25.31 12.18
N LYS A 153 -0.83 24.75 11.13
CA LYS A 153 0.29 25.39 10.41
C LYS A 153 -0.10 26.72 9.78
N ILE A 154 -1.29 26.82 9.20
CA ILE A 154 -1.81 28.07 8.63
C ILE A 154 -2.05 29.09 9.75
N THR A 155 -2.73 28.72 10.82
CA THR A 155 -2.99 29.62 11.97
C THR A 155 -1.70 30.12 12.60
N TYR A 156 -0.69 29.25 12.78
CA TYR A 156 0.62 29.65 13.29
C TYR A 156 1.34 30.64 12.38
N LYS A 157 1.25 30.43 11.05
CA LYS A 157 1.82 31.37 10.07
C LYS A 157 1.15 32.75 10.16
N THR A 158 -0.18 32.80 10.17
CA THR A 158 -0.94 34.04 10.28
C THR A 158 -0.66 34.77 11.60
N LEU A 159 -0.60 34.04 12.72
CA LEU A 159 -0.29 34.61 14.03
C LEU A 159 1.13 35.21 14.06
N LYS A 160 2.10 34.54 13.43
CA LYS A 160 3.48 35.03 13.32
C LYS A 160 3.56 36.33 12.49
N GLU A 161 2.82 36.41 11.38
CA GLU A 161 2.74 37.61 10.54
C GLU A 161 2.10 38.79 11.30
N GLN A 162 1.00 38.54 12.03
CA GLN A 162 0.37 39.56 12.89
C GLN A 162 1.29 40.04 14.00
N HIS A 163 1.99 39.11 14.68
CA HIS A 163 2.97 39.45 15.69
C HIS A 163 4.11 40.30 15.12
N GLN A 164 4.62 39.99 13.93
CA GLN A 164 5.66 40.78 13.28
C GLN A 164 5.17 42.20 12.92
N MET A 165 3.93 42.34 12.43
CA MET A 165 3.31 43.64 12.15
C MET A 165 3.15 44.48 13.43
N LEU A 166 2.69 43.87 14.52
CA LEU A 166 2.58 44.56 15.82
C LEU A 166 3.94 45.02 16.34
N VAL A 167 4.94 44.14 16.31
CA VAL A 167 6.32 44.44 16.75
C VAL A 167 6.93 45.58 15.95
N ASN A 168 6.70 45.64 14.63
CA ASN A 168 7.22 46.71 13.79
C ASN A 168 6.53 48.07 14.02
N ASN A 169 5.29 48.08 14.55
CA ASN A 169 4.51 49.30 14.81
C ASN A 169 4.61 49.81 16.26
N LEU A 170 5.20 49.05 17.19
CA LEU A 170 5.35 49.43 18.61
C LEU A 170 6.55 50.38 18.82
N SER A 171 6.36 51.45 19.59
CA SER A 171 7.46 52.35 19.98
C SER A 171 8.46 51.67 20.92
N SER A 172 9.70 52.16 20.98
CA SER A 172 10.80 51.51 21.70
C SER A 172 10.51 51.20 23.18
N GLY A 173 9.66 51.99 23.84
CA GLY A 173 9.28 51.78 25.25
C GLY A 173 8.30 50.62 25.48
N SER A 174 7.34 50.41 24.58
CA SER A 174 6.34 49.34 24.71
C SER A 174 6.88 47.97 24.27
N LEU A 175 7.96 47.95 23.48
CA LEU A 175 8.65 46.73 23.05
C LEU A 175 9.25 45.94 24.22
N ILE A 176 9.78 46.63 25.25
CA ILE A 176 10.42 46.00 26.41
C ILE A 176 9.38 45.26 27.26
N MET A 177 8.25 45.90 27.56
CA MET A 177 7.16 45.24 28.32
C MET A 177 6.58 44.03 27.58
N TYR A 178 6.39 44.14 26.26
CA TYR A 178 5.84 43.05 25.47
C TYR A 178 6.78 41.82 25.41
N LYS A 179 8.11 42.03 25.31
CA LYS A 179 9.08 40.94 25.38
C LYS A 179 9.05 40.21 26.73
N SER A 180 8.95 40.94 27.84
CA SER A 180 8.84 40.35 29.18
C SER A 180 7.56 39.50 29.33
N LEU A 181 6.44 39.96 28.78
CA LEU A 181 5.17 39.21 28.81
C LEU A 181 5.25 37.90 27.99
N ILE A 182 5.88 37.91 26.82
CA ILE A 182 6.07 36.70 26.00
C ILE A 182 6.99 35.69 26.68
N ILE A 183 8.05 36.15 27.34
CA ILE A 183 8.93 35.26 28.13
C ILE A 183 8.14 34.60 29.25
N ALA A 184 7.29 35.35 29.96
CA ALA A 184 6.41 34.81 30.99
C ALA A 184 5.40 33.80 30.42
N LEU A 185 4.76 34.10 29.28
CA LEU A 185 3.80 33.21 28.62
C LEU A 185 4.44 31.92 28.06
N ARG A 186 5.68 31.99 27.56
CA ARG A 186 6.45 30.80 27.11
C ARG A 186 6.88 29.88 28.26
N ALA A 187 6.84 30.34 29.51
CA ALA A 187 7.11 29.49 30.67
C ALA A 187 5.90 28.60 31.06
N ILE A 188 4.70 28.88 30.54
CA ILE A 188 3.45 28.21 30.91
C ILE A 188 3.21 26.83 30.23
N PRO A 189 3.69 26.50 29.00
CA PRO A 189 3.33 25.22 28.37
C PRO A 189 4.12 24.01 28.88
N LEU A 190 5.22 24.20 29.63
CA LEU A 190 6.07 23.10 30.09
C LEU A 190 5.44 22.26 31.22
N THR A 191 4.46 22.79 31.94
CA THR A 191 3.76 22.05 33.01
C THR A 191 2.61 21.18 32.48
N VAL A 192 1.96 21.56 31.38
CA VAL A 192 0.83 20.79 30.82
C VAL A 192 1.30 19.61 29.96
N VAL A 193 2.42 19.75 29.25
CA VAL A 193 3.02 18.62 28.49
C VAL A 193 3.71 17.61 29.41
N GLY A 194 4.26 18.06 30.55
CA GLY A 194 4.81 17.16 31.58
C GLY A 194 3.76 16.27 32.26
N LEU A 195 2.52 16.75 32.41
CA LEU A 195 1.43 15.96 33.01
C LEU A 195 0.95 14.82 32.09
N ALA A 196 1.03 15.00 30.77
CA ALA A 196 0.63 13.99 29.78
C ALA A 196 1.66 12.85 29.60
N MET A 197 2.88 12.99 30.11
CA MET A 197 3.92 11.96 30.01
C MET A 197 4.04 11.06 31.26
N THR A 198 3.14 11.19 32.23
CA THR A 198 3.03 10.25 33.36
C THR A 198 2.04 9.11 33.04
N VAL A 199 2.24 8.44 31.91
CA VAL A 199 1.60 7.12 31.68
C VAL A 199 2.53 6.07 32.30
N PRO A 200 2.12 5.35 33.35
CA PRO A 200 2.95 4.32 33.95
C PRO A 200 3.22 3.20 32.95
N ALA A 201 4.50 3.02 32.61
CA ALA A 201 4.98 1.86 31.88
C ALA A 201 4.90 0.60 32.77
N ARG A 202 3.71 0.00 32.91
CA ARG A 202 3.58 -1.33 33.52
C ARG A 202 2.24 -2.00 33.22
N ALA A 203 2.25 -2.88 32.21
CA ALA A 203 1.53 -4.14 32.24
C ALA A 203 2.22 -5.07 31.25
N GLY A 204 3.01 -6.02 31.76
CA GLY A 204 3.50 -7.13 30.96
C GLY A 204 2.31 -7.94 30.47
N VAL A 205 2.25 -8.18 29.16
CA VAL A 205 1.33 -9.15 28.56
C VAL A 205 2.15 -10.43 28.34
N PRO A 206 1.98 -11.46 29.19
CA PRO A 206 2.54 -12.77 28.93
C PRO A 206 1.66 -13.51 27.92
N GLY A 207 2.29 -14.16 26.94
CA GLY A 207 1.69 -15.25 26.18
C GLY A 207 0.77 -14.83 25.03
N LEU A 208 1.37 -14.49 23.89
CA LEU A 208 0.73 -14.70 22.59
C LEU A 208 1.67 -15.56 21.73
N GLU A 209 1.72 -16.86 22.03
CA GLU A 209 2.23 -17.86 21.08
C GLU A 209 1.24 -17.93 19.92
N ILE A 210 1.55 -17.22 18.84
CA ILE A 210 0.86 -17.40 17.57
C ILE A 210 1.38 -18.72 16.98
N SER A 211 0.65 -19.80 17.25
CA SER A 211 0.78 -21.08 16.54
C SER A 211 0.40 -20.86 15.07
N GLY A 212 1.41 -20.56 14.26
CA GLY A 212 1.31 -20.38 12.80
C GLY A 212 1.61 -21.66 12.01
N ALA A 213 1.53 -22.83 12.64
CA ALA A 213 1.98 -24.09 12.06
C ALA A 213 0.95 -24.76 11.12
N SER A 214 -0.32 -24.33 11.10
CA SER A 214 -1.36 -25.04 10.34
C SER A 214 -1.70 -24.47 8.95
N MET A 215 -1.05 -23.38 8.50
CA MET A 215 -1.39 -22.73 7.22
C MET A 215 -0.36 -23.00 6.09
N ILE A 216 0.72 -23.72 6.38
CA ILE A 216 1.76 -24.05 5.39
C ILE A 216 1.46 -25.38 4.67
N GLU A 217 0.72 -26.31 5.28
CA GLU A 217 0.42 -27.61 4.65
C GLU A 217 -0.59 -27.51 3.49
N GLU A 218 -1.48 -26.52 3.49
CA GLU A 218 -2.50 -26.39 2.45
C GLU A 218 -1.95 -25.83 1.12
N PHE A 219 -0.83 -25.09 1.16
CA PHE A 219 -0.22 -24.53 -0.05
C PHE A 219 0.72 -25.52 -0.77
N SER A 220 1.21 -26.55 -0.06
CA SER A 220 2.06 -27.60 -0.65
C SER A 220 1.24 -28.65 -1.40
N TYR A 221 -0.01 -28.91 -0.99
CA TYR A 221 -0.84 -29.93 -1.62
C TYR A 221 -1.41 -29.52 -3.00
N GLU A 222 -1.82 -28.26 -3.20
CA GLU A 222 -2.39 -27.82 -4.49
C GLU A 222 -1.36 -27.77 -5.64
N ASN A 223 -0.06 -27.64 -5.34
CA ASN A 223 0.98 -27.59 -6.37
C ASN A 223 1.44 -28.98 -6.84
N SER A 224 1.12 -30.06 -6.11
CA SER A 224 1.43 -31.44 -6.51
C SER A 224 0.43 -32.03 -7.52
N LEU A 225 -0.80 -31.51 -7.56
CA LEU A 225 -1.88 -32.05 -8.41
C LEU A 225 -1.91 -31.43 -9.83
N SER A 226 -1.12 -30.40 -10.10
CA SER A 226 -1.05 -29.76 -11.43
C SER A 226 0.03 -30.37 -12.35
N HIS A 227 0.76 -31.39 -11.90
CA HIS A 227 1.75 -32.15 -12.69
C HIS A 227 1.28 -33.56 -13.10
N CYS A 228 -0.01 -33.87 -12.94
CA CYS A 228 -0.61 -35.15 -13.36
C CYS A 228 -1.69 -35.03 -14.47
N ARG A 229 -1.64 -33.99 -15.30
CA ARG A 229 -2.45 -33.91 -16.53
C ARG A 229 -1.68 -33.32 -17.68
#